data_AF-A0A1I2QZU7-F1
#
_entry.id   AF-A0A1I2QZU7-F1
#
_cell.length_a   1.000
_cell.length_b   1.000
_cell.length_c   1.000
_cell.angle_alpha   90.00
_cell.angle_beta   90.00
_cell.angle_gamma   90.00
#
_symmetry.space_group_name_H-M   'P 1'
#
loop_
_entity.id
_entity.type
_entity.pdbx_description
1 polymer ?
#
loop_
_entity_poly.entity_id
_entity_poly.type
_entity_poly.pdbx_seq_one_letter_code
_entity_poly.pdbx_strand_id
1 'polypeptide(L)'
;MRSILPWLLATSFLFLALYFYWQKNEAESRLAIADNQVAKIDQELEEQTEAVDSLEEMVLPPDTMNLVPPGGAAFVDELGSLSQSDIQRLKRKGLKNPETDLMNDLNRKQGQLIPTEGVMGGTMAIRDTRILNDRYAMAYYEDGHIGGYMLLKYEVNNGKINWKVVDSSKL
;
A
#
# COMPACT_ATOMS: atom_id res chain seq x y z
N MET A 1 -9.31 -81.27 -0.13
CA MET A 1 -9.15 -79.87 0.30
C MET A 1 -9.42 -78.99 -0.92
N ARG A 2 -10.56 -78.29 -0.97
CA ARG A 2 -10.92 -77.47 -2.13
C ARG A 2 -10.14 -76.15 -2.07
N SER A 3 -9.55 -75.75 -3.19
CA SER A 3 -8.68 -74.57 -3.31
C SER A 3 -9.48 -73.28 -3.10
N ILE A 4 -9.21 -72.60 -1.99
CA ILE A 4 -9.81 -71.29 -1.62
C ILE A 4 -9.14 -70.13 -2.38
N LEU A 5 -7.97 -70.38 -2.96
CA LEU A 5 -7.14 -69.40 -3.66
C LEU A 5 -7.83 -68.64 -4.82
N PRO A 6 -8.60 -69.27 -5.74
CA PRO A 6 -9.26 -68.54 -6.83
C PRO A 6 -10.38 -67.62 -6.34
N TRP A 7 -11.02 -67.92 -5.21
CA TRP A 7 -12.08 -67.09 -4.64
C TRP A 7 -11.54 -65.79 -4.04
N LEU A 8 -10.40 -65.85 -3.35
CA LEU A 8 -9.75 -64.66 -2.80
C LEU A 8 -9.26 -63.69 -3.89
N LEU A 9 -8.80 -64.24 -5.02
CA LEU A 9 -8.32 -63.44 -6.14
C LEU A 9 -9.48 -62.73 -6.86
N ALA A 10 -10.62 -63.42 -7.01
CA ALA A 10 -11.84 -62.84 -7.55
C ALA A 10 -12.41 -61.72 -6.65
N THR A 11 -12.42 -61.90 -5.33
CA THR A 11 -12.88 -60.85 -4.40
C THR A 11 -11.97 -59.63 -4.40
N SER A 12 -10.66 -59.83 -4.51
CA SER A 12 -9.69 -58.73 -4.62
C SER A 12 -9.94 -57.91 -5.90
N PHE A 13 -10.14 -58.58 -7.03
CA PHE A 13 -10.42 -57.91 -8.31
C PHE A 13 -11.75 -57.14 -8.29
N LEU A 14 -12.78 -57.70 -7.66
CA LEU A 14 -14.08 -57.05 -7.50
C LEU A 14 -13.98 -55.81 -6.60
N PHE A 15 -13.17 -55.88 -5.55
CA PHE A 15 -12.92 -54.74 -4.66
C PHE A 15 -12.12 -53.63 -5.36
N LEU A 16 -11.13 -53.98 -6.19
CA LEU A 16 -10.42 -53.02 -7.04
C LEU A 16 -11.36 -52.36 -8.05
N ALA A 17 -12.25 -53.11 -8.70
CA ALA A 17 -13.21 -52.55 -9.64
C ALA A 17 -14.18 -51.57 -8.96
N LEU A 18 -14.66 -51.90 -7.75
CA LEU A 18 -15.47 -50.99 -6.94
C LEU A 18 -14.68 -49.74 -6.52
N TYR A 19 -13.42 -49.90 -6.10
CA TYR A 19 -12.56 -48.78 -5.74
C TYR A 19 -12.36 -47.81 -6.91
N PHE A 20 -12.04 -48.33 -8.10
CA PHE A 20 -11.90 -47.51 -9.31
C PHE A 20 -13.21 -46.86 -9.75
N TYR A 21 -14.35 -47.54 -9.59
CA TYR A 21 -15.67 -46.97 -9.86
C TYR A 21 -15.98 -45.79 -8.94
N TRP A 22 -15.67 -45.92 -7.65
CA TRP A 22 -15.82 -44.83 -6.68
C TRP A 22 -14.89 -43.66 -6.98
N GLN A 23 -13.62 -43.94 -7.32
CA GLN A 23 -12.64 -42.91 -7.66
C GLN A 23 -13.04 -42.11 -8.90
N LYS A 24 -13.63 -42.75 -9.92
CA LYS A 24 -14.12 -42.06 -11.13
C LYS A 24 -15.30 -41.13 -10.81
N ASN A 25 -16.23 -41.58 -9.97
CA ASN A 25 -17.42 -40.81 -9.60
C ASN A 25 -17.06 -39.51 -8.84
N GLU A 26 -15.91 -39.47 -8.16
CA GLU A 26 -15.41 -38.28 -7.46
C GLU A 26 -14.78 -37.23 -8.39
N ALA A 27 -14.34 -37.62 -9.59
CA ALA A 27 -13.76 -36.69 -10.57
C ALA A 27 -14.84 -35.88 -11.31
N GLU A 28 -15.96 -36.52 -11.62
CA GLU A 28 -17.10 -35.88 -12.30
C GLU A 28 -17.82 -34.86 -11.39
N SER A 29 -17.88 -35.11 -10.07
CA SER A 29 -18.48 -34.17 -9.13
C SER A 29 -17.65 -32.89 -8.95
N ARG A 30 -16.31 -32.98 -9.03
CA ARG A 30 -15.41 -31.81 -8.98
C ARG A 30 -15.59 -30.91 -10.21
N LEU A 31 -15.81 -31.49 -11.39
CA LEU A 31 -16.11 -30.73 -12.61
C LEU A 31 -17.45 -30.00 -12.48
N ALA A 32 -18.49 -30.67 -11.98
CA ALA A 32 -19.78 -30.02 -11.76
C ALA A 32 -19.72 -28.88 -10.72
N ILE A 33 -18.86 -28.99 -9.71
CA ILE A 33 -18.65 -27.91 -8.73
C ILE A 33 -17.86 -26.75 -9.37
N ALA A 34 -16.85 -27.04 -10.20
CA ALA A 34 -16.08 -26.03 -10.92
C ALA A 34 -16.95 -25.26 -11.93
N ASP A 35 -17.78 -25.95 -12.72
CA ASP A 35 -18.68 -25.32 -13.69
C ASP A 35 -19.70 -24.39 -13.01
N ASN A 36 -20.24 -24.81 -11.86
CA ASN A 36 -21.14 -23.96 -11.07
C ASN A 36 -20.43 -22.74 -10.44
N GLN A 37 -19.12 -22.83 -10.17
CA GLN A 37 -18.34 -21.68 -9.71
C GLN A 37 -18.05 -20.72 -10.85
N VAL A 38 -17.70 -21.22 -12.03
CA VAL A 38 -17.48 -20.41 -13.23
C VAL A 38 -18.75 -19.65 -13.60
N ALA A 39 -19.90 -20.33 -13.64
CA ALA A 39 -21.18 -19.68 -13.95
C ALA A 39 -21.57 -18.57 -12.95
N LYS A 40 -21.23 -18.73 -11.65
CA LYS A 40 -21.46 -17.71 -10.64
C LYS A 40 -20.51 -16.52 -10.78
N ILE A 41 -19.24 -16.79 -11.10
CA ILE A 41 -18.24 -15.75 -11.33
C ILE A 41 -18.63 -14.93 -12.56
N ASP A 42 -19.08 -15.58 -13.64
CA ASP A 42 -19.53 -14.91 -14.86
C ASP A 42 -20.75 -14.01 -14.57
N GLN A 43 -21.72 -14.50 -13.79
CA GLN A 43 -22.88 -13.72 -13.36
C GLN A 43 -22.48 -12.50 -12.51
N GLU A 44 -21.57 -12.69 -11.55
CA GLU A 44 -21.07 -11.59 -10.70
C GLU A 44 -20.27 -10.55 -11.50
N LEU A 45 -19.54 -10.99 -12.53
CA LEU A 45 -18.84 -10.11 -13.47
C LEU A 45 -19.81 -9.29 -14.32
N GLU A 46 -20.91 -9.90 -14.78
CA GLU A 46 -21.94 -9.21 -15.56
C GLU A 46 -22.66 -8.17 -14.71
N GLU A 47 -23.06 -8.51 -13.48
CA GLU A 47 -23.65 -7.57 -12.51
C GLU A 47 -22.69 -6.42 -12.15
N GLN A 48 -21.40 -6.70 -11.96
CA GLN A 48 -20.40 -5.66 -11.74
C GLN A 48 -20.19 -4.78 -12.97
N THR A 49 -20.23 -5.36 -14.17
CA THR A 49 -20.06 -4.62 -15.43
C THR A 49 -21.26 -3.71 -15.67
N GLU A 50 -22.49 -4.18 -15.45
CA GLU A 50 -23.70 -3.35 -15.52
C GLU A 50 -23.73 -2.25 -14.44
N ALA A 51 -23.25 -2.56 -13.22
CA ALA A 51 -23.09 -1.55 -12.17
C ALA A 51 -22.05 -0.49 -12.56
N VAL A 52 -20.95 -0.88 -13.19
CA VAL A 52 -19.94 0.05 -13.71
C VAL A 52 -20.49 0.89 -14.87
N ASP A 53 -21.23 0.30 -15.80
CA ASP A 53 -21.80 0.98 -16.96
C ASP A 53 -22.90 1.98 -16.55
N SER A 54 -23.74 1.62 -15.57
CA SER A 54 -24.72 2.54 -14.98
C SER A 54 -24.09 3.64 -14.11
N LEU A 55 -22.92 3.38 -13.50
CA LEU A 55 -22.13 4.42 -12.85
C LEU A 55 -21.45 5.33 -13.88
N GLU A 56 -21.00 4.80 -15.01
CA GLU A 56 -20.42 5.54 -16.13
C GLU A 56 -21.46 6.44 -16.80
N GLU A 57 -22.71 5.97 -16.94
CA GLU A 57 -23.83 6.78 -17.47
C GLU A 57 -24.28 7.88 -16.49
N MET A 58 -24.01 7.73 -15.19
CA MET A 58 -24.24 8.76 -14.17
C MET A 58 -23.10 9.80 -14.08
N VAL A 59 -21.97 9.55 -14.76
CA VAL A 59 -20.90 10.51 -14.98
C VAL A 59 -21.23 11.35 -16.22
N LEU A 60 -21.25 12.66 -16.03
CA LEU A 60 -21.63 13.70 -16.98
C LEU A 60 -21.10 13.47 -18.42
N PRO A 61 -21.81 13.98 -19.46
CA PRO A 61 -21.45 13.80 -20.87
C PRO A 61 -19.98 14.15 -21.18
N PRO A 62 -19.41 13.63 -22.29
CA PRO A 62 -17.98 13.71 -22.64
C PRO A 62 -17.44 15.12 -22.94
N ASP A 63 -18.21 16.15 -22.62
CA ASP A 63 -17.80 17.56 -22.58
C ASP A 63 -17.43 18.04 -21.16
N THR A 64 -17.16 17.13 -20.23
CA THR A 64 -16.18 17.44 -19.19
C THR A 64 -14.81 17.45 -19.85
N MET A 65 -14.45 18.62 -20.42
CA MET A 65 -13.06 19.07 -20.50
C MET A 65 -12.32 18.44 -19.34
N ASN A 66 -11.19 17.74 -19.59
CA ASN A 66 -10.19 17.40 -18.58
C ASN A 66 -10.28 18.45 -17.49
N LEU A 67 -10.92 18.13 -16.36
CA LEU A 67 -11.05 19.04 -15.25
C LEU A 67 -9.65 19.08 -14.69
N VAL A 68 -8.78 19.85 -15.35
CA VAL A 68 -7.53 20.33 -14.78
C VAL A 68 -8.02 21.00 -13.51
N PRO A 69 -7.80 20.38 -12.34
CA PRO A 69 -8.22 21.01 -11.11
C PRO A 69 -7.63 22.41 -11.17
N PRO A 70 -8.39 23.48 -10.84
CA PRO A 70 -7.81 24.83 -10.85
C PRO A 70 -6.47 24.70 -10.12
N GLY A 71 -5.34 25.07 -10.74
CA GLY A 71 -4.03 24.47 -10.43
C GLY A 71 -3.63 24.38 -8.94
N GLY A 72 -4.29 25.13 -8.06
CA GLY A 72 -4.24 24.98 -6.61
C GLY A 72 -4.86 23.71 -6.01
N ALA A 73 -5.88 23.07 -6.61
CA ALA A 73 -6.49 21.85 -6.09
C ALA A 73 -5.57 20.63 -6.27
N ALA A 74 -4.93 20.49 -7.45
CA ALA A 74 -3.89 19.48 -7.67
C ALA A 74 -2.67 19.70 -6.75
N PHE A 75 -2.31 20.97 -6.49
CA PHE A 75 -1.22 21.31 -5.58
C PHE A 75 -1.48 20.82 -4.14
N VAL A 76 -2.71 20.95 -3.63
CA VAL A 76 -3.05 20.53 -2.27
C VAL A 76 -3.07 19.00 -2.14
N ASP A 77 -3.58 18.29 -3.14
CA ASP A 77 -3.61 16.82 -3.13
C ASP A 77 -2.21 16.20 -3.20
N GLU A 78 -1.25 16.88 -3.85
CA GLU A 78 0.15 16.44 -3.91
C GLU A 78 0.95 16.79 -2.64
N LEU A 79 0.46 17.70 -1.79
CA LEU A 79 1.16 18.08 -0.56
C LEU A 79 1.29 16.89 0.40
N GLY A 80 2.52 16.70 0.89
CA GLY A 80 2.83 15.61 1.80
C GLY A 80 3.28 14.32 1.12
N SER A 81 3.51 14.37 -0.20
CA SER A 81 4.26 13.39 -0.96
C SER A 81 5.22 14.10 -1.93
N LEU A 82 6.30 13.44 -2.34
CA LEU A 82 7.19 14.01 -3.36
C LEU A 82 6.65 13.67 -4.75
N SER A 83 6.34 14.68 -5.56
CA SER A 83 5.99 14.45 -6.97
C SER A 83 7.17 13.82 -7.73
N GLN A 84 6.91 13.18 -8.86
CA GLN A 84 7.98 12.64 -9.72
C GLN A 84 8.99 13.73 -10.13
N SER A 85 8.51 14.97 -10.31
CA SER A 85 9.37 16.11 -10.64
C SER A 85 10.29 16.50 -9.48
N ASP A 86 9.79 16.44 -8.24
CA ASP A 86 10.58 16.68 -7.02
C ASP A 86 11.65 15.60 -6.85
N ILE A 87 11.27 14.33 -6.99
CA ILE A 87 12.18 13.19 -6.89
C ILE A 87 13.35 13.36 -7.88
N GLN A 88 13.07 13.70 -9.13
CA GLN A 88 14.11 13.91 -10.13
C GLN A 88 15.01 15.10 -9.80
N ARG A 89 14.45 16.23 -9.33
CA ARG A 89 15.23 17.40 -8.88
C ARG A 89 16.17 17.03 -7.74
N LEU A 90 15.67 16.30 -6.75
CA LEU A 90 16.42 15.88 -5.58
C LEU A 90 17.52 14.85 -5.94
N LYS A 91 17.23 13.94 -6.87
CA LYS A 91 18.23 13.01 -7.41
C LYS A 91 19.38 13.75 -8.13
N ARG A 92 19.06 14.75 -8.96
CA ARG A 92 20.08 15.61 -9.59
C ARG A 92 20.93 16.38 -8.58
N LYS A 93 20.38 16.68 -7.40
CA LYS A 93 21.10 17.30 -6.28
C LYS A 93 21.95 16.30 -5.48
N GLY A 94 21.96 15.02 -5.84
CA GLY A 94 22.83 13.99 -5.28
C GLY A 94 22.19 13.02 -4.31
N LEU A 95 20.85 13.04 -4.13
CA LEU A 95 20.15 12.01 -3.36
C LEU A 95 19.96 10.74 -4.20
N LYS A 96 20.01 9.57 -3.59
CA LYS A 96 19.76 8.29 -4.27
C LYS A 96 18.27 7.94 -4.17
N ASN A 97 17.75 7.98 -2.95
CA ASN A 97 16.37 7.69 -2.60
C ASN A 97 15.83 8.89 -1.82
N PRO A 98 15.33 9.94 -2.50
CA PRO A 98 15.08 11.24 -1.89
C PRO A 98 14.27 11.20 -0.59
N GLU A 99 13.17 10.48 -0.55
CA GLU A 99 12.31 10.37 0.62
C GLU A 99 13.04 9.71 1.81
N THR A 100 13.60 8.52 1.59
CA THR A 100 14.36 7.79 2.61
C THR A 100 15.60 8.56 3.08
N ASP A 101 16.31 9.21 2.17
CA ASP A 101 17.51 9.99 2.46
C ASP A 101 17.17 11.21 3.34
N LEU A 102 16.07 11.91 3.03
CA LEU A 102 15.56 13.04 3.80
C LEU A 102 15.12 12.62 5.20
N MET A 103 14.30 11.57 5.31
CA MET A 103 13.81 11.07 6.60
C MET A 103 14.95 10.61 7.50
N ASN A 104 15.89 9.84 6.95
CA ASN A 104 17.05 9.35 7.70
C ASN A 104 17.95 10.50 8.16
N ASP A 105 18.16 11.51 7.31
CA ASP A 105 18.99 12.65 7.68
C ASP A 105 18.34 13.54 8.74
N LEU A 106 17.04 13.79 8.63
CA LEU A 106 16.28 14.51 9.65
C LEU A 106 16.33 13.79 10.99
N ASN A 107 16.09 12.47 11.00
CA ASN A 107 16.14 11.65 12.20
C ASN A 107 17.53 11.70 12.88
N ARG A 108 18.63 11.73 12.12
CA ARG A 108 19.99 11.89 12.69
C ARG A 108 20.23 13.27 13.29
N LYS A 109 19.63 14.33 12.72
CA LYS A 109 19.89 15.73 13.12
C LYS A 109 18.85 16.29 14.09
N GLN A 110 17.80 15.53 14.41
CA GLN A 110 16.67 15.99 15.22
C GLN A 110 17.08 16.66 16.54
N GLY A 111 18.11 16.16 17.23
CA GLY A 111 18.55 16.70 18.53
C GLY A 111 19.07 18.13 18.46
N GLN A 112 19.47 18.62 17.27
CA GLN A 112 19.89 20.01 17.05
C GLN A 112 18.76 20.88 16.47
N LEU A 113 17.66 20.26 16.05
CA LEU A 113 16.56 20.91 15.33
C LEU A 113 15.33 21.11 16.21
N ILE A 114 15.04 20.20 17.14
CA ILE A 114 13.88 20.35 18.01
C ILE A 114 14.09 21.57 18.92
N PRO A 115 13.23 22.60 18.86
CA PRO A 115 13.46 23.88 19.54
C PRO A 115 13.05 23.86 21.03
N THR A 116 12.64 22.70 21.55
CA THR A 116 12.06 22.54 22.87
C THR A 116 12.84 21.49 23.64
N GLU A 117 13.09 21.73 24.92
CA GLU A 117 13.68 20.75 25.83
C GLU A 117 12.60 19.89 26.47
N GLY A 118 12.94 18.64 26.77
CA GLY A 118 12.02 17.70 27.43
C GLY A 118 11.84 18.02 28.91
N VAL A 119 10.76 17.50 29.48
CA VAL A 119 10.39 17.66 30.90
C VAL A 119 10.38 16.31 31.60
N MET A 120 10.52 16.34 32.94
CA MET A 120 10.44 15.14 33.79
C MET A 120 11.42 14.02 33.38
N GLY A 121 12.56 14.38 32.80
CA GLY A 121 13.55 13.42 32.30
C GLY A 121 13.20 12.79 30.95
N GLY A 122 12.13 13.26 30.28
CA GLY A 122 11.80 12.90 28.92
C GLY A 122 12.81 13.47 27.91
N THR A 123 13.06 12.70 26.85
CA THR A 123 13.92 13.12 25.74
C THR A 123 13.05 13.41 24.53
N MET A 124 13.13 14.65 24.03
CA MET A 124 12.40 15.07 22.85
C MET A 124 12.87 14.30 21.63
N ALA A 125 11.91 13.72 20.90
CA ALA A 125 12.16 12.99 19.67
C ALA A 125 11.09 13.32 18.63
N ILE A 126 11.50 13.34 17.37
CA ILE A 126 10.58 13.34 16.24
C ILE A 126 9.92 11.97 16.17
N ARG A 127 8.59 11.94 16.20
CA ARG A 127 7.79 10.70 16.08
C ARG A 127 7.26 10.48 14.69
N ASP A 128 6.90 11.57 14.03
CA ASP A 128 6.34 11.53 12.69
C ASP A 128 6.96 12.65 11.84
N THR A 129 7.13 12.36 10.55
CA THR A 129 7.71 13.27 9.57
C THR A 129 6.98 13.13 8.26
N ARG A 130 6.58 14.27 7.71
CA ARG A 130 5.97 14.35 6.39
C ARG A 130 6.76 15.29 5.50
N ILE A 131 7.28 14.79 4.39
CA ILE A 131 7.92 15.61 3.37
C ILE A 131 6.81 16.28 2.55
N LEU A 132 6.75 17.61 2.55
CA LEU A 132 5.66 18.34 1.94
C LEU A 132 5.87 18.55 0.44
N ASN A 133 7.12 18.81 0.03
CA ASN A 133 7.58 19.03 -1.35
C ASN A 133 9.12 19.03 -1.36
N ASP A 134 9.77 19.45 -2.47
CA ASP A 134 11.23 19.54 -2.61
C ASP A 134 11.96 20.60 -1.76
N ARG A 135 11.25 21.32 -0.88
CA ARG A 135 11.78 22.43 -0.06
C ARG A 135 11.41 22.35 1.41
N TYR A 136 10.25 21.77 1.74
CA TYR A 136 9.69 21.80 3.08
C TYR A 136 9.30 20.42 3.60
N ALA A 137 9.44 20.24 4.91
CA ALA A 137 8.96 19.09 5.66
C ALA A 137 8.27 19.56 6.94
N MET A 138 7.31 18.78 7.42
CA MET A 138 6.69 18.96 8.72
C MET A 138 7.03 17.78 9.62
N ALA A 139 7.26 18.03 10.90
CA ALA A 139 7.55 16.99 11.85
C ALA A 139 6.75 17.18 13.14
N TYR A 140 6.25 16.09 13.68
CA TYR A 140 5.70 16.02 15.03
C TYR A 140 6.78 15.54 15.99
N TYR A 141 6.97 16.26 17.09
CA TYR A 141 7.94 15.94 18.13
C TYR A 141 7.26 15.82 19.49
N GLU A 142 7.81 14.99 20.37
CA GLU A 142 7.37 14.83 21.76
C GLU A 142 8.42 14.13 22.62
N ASP A 143 8.28 14.24 23.94
CA ASP A 143 9.04 13.47 24.95
C ASP A 143 8.16 12.49 25.76
N GLY A 144 6.87 12.38 25.40
CA GLY A 144 5.86 11.59 26.13
C GLY A 144 5.04 12.39 27.16
N HIS A 145 5.39 13.66 27.41
CA HIS A 145 4.63 14.56 28.30
C HIS A 145 4.19 15.83 27.56
N ILE A 146 5.11 16.42 26.80
CA ILE A 146 4.86 17.60 25.97
C ILE A 146 5.24 17.29 24.52
N GLY A 147 4.58 17.99 23.60
CA GLY A 147 4.81 17.80 22.18
C GLY A 147 4.55 19.05 21.38
N GLY A 148 4.73 18.94 20.08
CA GLY A 148 4.54 20.05 19.17
C GLY A 148 4.80 19.68 17.73
N TYR A 149 4.54 20.63 16.86
CA TYR A 149 4.83 20.54 15.44
C TYR A 149 5.91 21.53 15.06
N MET A 150 6.74 21.16 14.10
CA MET A 150 7.68 22.09 13.47
C MET A 150 7.62 22.00 11.95
N LEU A 151 7.74 23.17 11.32
CA LEU A 151 7.92 23.31 9.88
C LEU A 151 9.41 23.52 9.60
N LEU A 152 9.98 22.65 8.78
CA LEU A 152 11.39 22.72 8.38
C LEU A 152 11.50 23.06 6.91
N LYS A 153 12.44 23.94 6.59
CA LYS A 153 12.96 24.13 5.24
C LYS A 153 14.24 23.33 5.10
N TYR A 154 14.44 22.70 3.95
CA TYR A 154 15.66 21.98 3.65
C TYR A 154 16.25 22.33 2.28
N GLU A 155 17.57 22.17 2.19
CA GLU A 155 18.32 22.36 0.96
C GLU A 155 19.28 21.19 0.76
N VAL A 156 19.33 20.69 -0.47
CA VAL A 156 20.21 19.58 -0.85
C VAL A 156 21.30 20.09 -1.78
N ASN A 157 22.56 19.89 -1.39
CA ASN A 157 23.73 20.26 -2.17
C ASN A 157 24.71 19.08 -2.22
N ASN A 158 24.91 18.50 -3.41
CA ASN A 158 25.78 17.34 -3.62
C ASN A 158 25.52 16.19 -2.63
N GLY A 159 24.25 15.85 -2.41
CA GLY A 159 23.82 14.82 -1.47
C GLY A 159 23.82 15.23 0.01
N LYS A 160 24.37 16.40 0.35
CA LYS A 160 24.32 16.94 1.72
C LYS A 160 23.02 17.71 1.94
N ILE A 161 22.26 17.31 2.97
CA ILE A 161 21.00 17.94 3.34
C ILE A 161 21.26 18.91 4.51
N ASN A 162 20.82 20.16 4.36
CA ASN A 162 20.84 21.16 5.43
C ASN A 162 19.40 21.50 5.81
N TRP A 163 19.12 21.53 7.11
CA TRP A 163 17.79 21.81 7.66
C TRP A 163 17.78 23.15 8.37
N LYS A 164 16.65 23.85 8.29
CA LYS A 164 16.36 25.05 9.06
C LYS A 164 14.94 24.98 9.57
N VAL A 165 14.75 25.16 10.87
CA VAL A 165 13.41 25.36 11.45
C VAL A 165 12.88 26.72 10.99
N VAL A 166 11.73 26.71 10.33
CA VAL A 166 11.04 27.92 9.87
C VAL A 166 10.07 28.38 10.93
N ASP A 167 9.31 27.44 11.51
CA ASP A 167 8.33 27.71 12.54
C ASP A 167 8.12 26.49 13.43
N SER A 168 7.61 26.70 14.63
CA SER A 168 7.26 25.64 15.58
C SER A 168 6.11 26.05 16.50
N SER A 169 5.17 25.13 16.73
CA SER A 169 4.07 25.31 17.67
C SER A 169 4.10 24.20 18.72
N LYS A 170 4.10 24.60 19.99
CA LYS A 170 3.92 23.67 21.12
C LYS A 170 2.44 23.35 21.29
N LEU A 171 2.14 22.14 21.76
CA LEU A 171 0.82 21.68 22.15
C LEU A 171 0.63 21.76 23.67
#